data_AF-A0AAW5Y2S3-F1
#
_entry.id   AF-A0AAW5Y2S3-F1
#
_cell.length_a   1.000
_cell.length_b   1.000
_cell.length_c   1.000
_cell.angle_alpha   90.00
_cell.angle_beta   90.00
_cell.angle_gamma   90.00
#
_symmetry.space_group_name_H-M   'P 1'
#
loop_
_entity.id
_entity.type
_entity.pdbx_description
1 polymer ?
#
loop_
_entity_poly.entity_id
_entity_poly.type
_entity_poly.pdbx_seq_one_letter_code
_entity_poly.pdbx_strand_id
1 'polypeptide(L)' 'MVVPNVHYTAHANNESKDATEYVNALAYISTFLLAYSDQKVIGKLLAQSNEKESELIKGMTSGLQLILSEN' A
#
# COMPACT_ATOMS: atom_id res chain seq x y z
N MET A 1 -19.79 -4.90 7.74
CA MET A 1 -18.62 -5.81 7.72
C MET A 1 -17.74 -5.39 8.87
N VAL A 2 -17.54 -6.24 9.89
CA VAL A 2 -16.59 -5.92 10.98
C VAL A 2 -15.21 -6.18 10.40
N VAL A 3 -14.48 -5.11 10.10
CA VAL A 3 -13.07 -5.23 9.70
C VAL A 3 -12.33 -5.76 10.92
N PRO A 4 -11.67 -6.92 10.87
CA PRO A 4 -10.88 -7.38 12.01
C PRO A 4 -9.86 -6.30 12.38
N ASN A 5 -9.68 -6.03 13.68
CA ASN A 5 -8.59 -5.18 14.16
C ASN A 5 -7.27 -5.92 13.94
N VAL A 6 -6.78 -5.88 12.69
CA VAL A 6 -5.48 -6.41 12.32
C VAL A 6 -4.43 -5.39 12.76
N HIS A 7 -3.51 -5.83 13.61
CA HIS A 7 -2.34 -5.06 13.99
C HIS A 7 -1.13 -5.53 13.21
N TYR A 8 -0.35 -4.57 12.72
CA TYR A 8 0.88 -4.84 11.99
C TYR A 8 2.08 -4.40 12.82
N THR A 9 3.13 -5.21 12.80
CA THR A 9 4.35 -4.93 13.53
C THR A 9 5.54 -4.99 12.60
N ALA A 10 6.35 -3.93 12.58
CA ALA A 10 7.60 -3.90 11.83
C ALA A 10 8.75 -4.35 12.75
N HIS A 11 9.55 -5.29 12.26
CA HIS A 11 10.74 -5.77 12.94
C HIS A 11 11.99 -5.27 12.21
N ALA A 12 12.85 -4.53 12.91
CA ALA A 12 14.12 -4.03 12.37
C ALA A 12 15.15 -3.94 13.50
N ASN A 13 16.38 -4.42 13.25
CA ASN A 13 17.50 -4.31 14.19
C ASN A 13 17.17 -4.80 15.62
N ASN A 14 16.50 -5.95 15.75
CA ASN A 14 15.97 -6.51 17.00
C ASN A 14 14.91 -5.67 17.73
N GLU A 15 14.46 -4.55 17.16
CA GLU A 15 13.32 -3.79 17.65
C GLU A 15 12.03 -4.21 16.93
N SER A 16 10.91 -4.11 17.66
CA SER A 16 9.57 -4.35 17.14
C SER A 16 8.73 -3.11 17.41
N LYS A 17 8.14 -2.52 16.36
CA LYS A 17 7.34 -1.28 16.45
C LYS A 17 6.00 -1.47 15.78
N ASP A 18 4.96 -0.88 16.35
CA ASP A 18 3.64 -0.83 15.73
C ASP A 18 3.75 -0.12 14.37
N ALA A 19 3.28 -0.78 13.33
CA ALA A 19 3.28 -0.34 11.94
C ALA A 19 1.86 -0.29 11.36
N THR A 20 0.83 -0.45 12.20
CA THR A 20 -0.57 -0.59 11.77
C THR A 20 -1.03 0.60 10.94
N GLU A 21 -0.80 1.82 11.43
CA GLU A 21 -1.20 3.04 10.72
C GLU A 21 -0.47 3.18 9.37
N TYR A 22 0.83 2.88 9.35
CA TYR A 22 1.65 2.95 8.14
C TYR A 22 1.19 1.95 7.07
N VAL A 23 0.94 0.69 7.45
CA VAL A 23 0.44 -0.34 6.53
C VAL A 23 -0.96 0.02 6.02
N ASN A 24 -1.84 0.51 6.90
CA ASN A 24 -3.18 0.95 6.51
C ASN A 24 -3.11 2.11 5.51
N ALA A 25 -2.24 3.10 5.72
CA ALA A 25 -2.05 4.20 4.80
C ALA A 25 -1.58 3.73 3.41
N LEU A 26 -0.62 2.79 3.36
CA LEU A 26 -0.17 2.21 2.09
C LEU A 26 -1.29 1.45 1.38
N ALA A 27 -2.09 0.67 2.11
CA ALA A 27 -3.23 -0.05 1.54
C ALA A 27 -4.26 0.91 0.93
N TYR A 28 -4.62 1.99 1.64
CA TYR A 28 -5.52 3.02 1.12
C TYR A 28 -4.99 3.69 -0.14
N ILE A 29 -3.70 4.06 -0.16
CA ILE A 29 -3.06 4.67 -1.33
C ILE A 29 -3.09 3.70 -2.51
N SER A 30 -2.69 2.43 -2.33
CA SER A 30 -2.72 1.45 -3.40
C SER A 30 -4.12 1.16 -3.93
N THR A 31 -5.14 1.07 -3.05
CA THR A 31 -6.55 0.96 -3.47
C THR A 31 -7.00 2.18 -4.26
N PHE A 32 -6.65 3.39 -3.82
CA PHE A 32 -6.95 4.62 -4.55
C PHE A 32 -6.30 4.64 -5.94
N LEU A 33 -5.03 4.25 -6.03
CA LEU A 33 -4.30 4.21 -7.31
C LEU A 33 -4.89 3.17 -8.28
N LEU A 34 -5.38 2.03 -7.77
CA LEU A 34 -6.09 1.04 -8.61
C LEU A 34 -7.44 1.53 -9.11
N ALA A 35 -8.18 2.25 -8.28
CA ALA A 35 -9.49 2.79 -8.66
C ALA A 35 -9.38 3.92 -9.68
N TYR A 36 -8.22 4.58 -9.80
CA TYR A 36 -8.05 5.74 -10.65
C TYR A 36 -7.47 5.38 -12.03
N SER A 37 -8.11 5.81 -13.11
CA SER A 37 -7.71 5.44 -14.48
C SER A 37 -6.65 6.35 -15.10
N ASP A 38 -6.41 7.55 -14.55
CA ASP A 38 -5.44 8.48 -15.14
C ASP A 38 -4.02 8.29 -14.56
N GLN A 39 -3.21 7.63 -15.38
CA GLN A 39 -1.81 7.31 -15.15
C GLN A 39 -0.92 8.53 -14.88
N LYS A 40 -1.28 9.73 -15.33
CA LYS A 40 -0.50 10.95 -15.07
C LYS A 40 -0.60 11.39 -13.60
N VAL A 41 -1.76 11.21 -12.98
CA VAL A 41 -1.96 11.51 -11.55
C VAL A 41 -1.20 10.49 -10.71
N ILE A 42 -1.29 9.21 -11.07
CA ILE A 42 -0.53 8.12 -10.43
C ILE A 42 0.97 8.41 -10.50
N GLY A 43 1.48 8.78 -11.68
CA GLY A 43 2.89 9.12 -11.88
C GLY A 43 3.38 10.28 -11.02
N LYS A 44 2.55 11.33 -10.84
CA LYS A 44 2.89 12.47 -9.97
C LYS A 44 2.94 12.10 -8.50
N LEU A 45 2.02 11.24 -8.04
CA LEU A 45 1.99 10.74 -6.67
C LEU A 45 3.24 9.91 -6.35
N LEU A 46 3.57 8.95 -7.23
CA LEU A 46 4.76 8.12 -7.08
C LEU A 46 6.06 8.93 -7.15
N ALA A 47 6.11 9.99 -7.95
CA ALA A 47 7.29 10.85 -8.05
C ALA A 47 7.57 11.67 -6.77
N GLN A 48 6.58 11.81 -5.88
CA GLN A 48 6.74 12.47 -4.58
C GLN A 48 7.10 11.50 -3.45
N SER A 49 6.91 10.20 -3.67
CA SER A 49 7.32 9.15 -2.72
C SER A 49 8.82 8.91 -2.79
N ASN A 50 9.40 8.44 -1.69
CA ASN A 50 10.76 7.90 -1.75
C ASN A 50 10.79 6.55 -2.48
N GLU A 51 11.98 6.06 -2.80
CA GLU A 51 12.17 4.81 -3.56
C GLU A 51 11.48 3.62 -2.88
N LYS A 52 11.68 3.46 -1.57
CA LYS A 52 11.13 2.36 -0.78
C LYS A 52 9.59 2.39 -0.74
N GLU A 53 9.01 3.56 -0.51
CA GLU A 53 7.55 3.75 -0.54
C GLU A 53 6.98 3.47 -1.94
N SER A 54 7.66 3.94 -2.98
CA SER A 54 7.25 3.71 -4.36
C SER A 54 7.21 2.23 -4.72
N GLU A 55 8.23 1.47 -4.30
CA GLU A 55 8.28 0.02 -4.49
C GLU A 55 7.18 -0.70 -3.72
N LEU A 56 6.96 -0.32 -2.45
CA LEU A 56 5.89 -0.89 -1.63
C LEU A 56 4.51 -0.64 -2.23
N ILE A 57 4.22 0.59 -2.66
CA ILE A 57 2.96 0.97 -3.29
C ILE A 57 2.75 0.15 -4.58
N LYS A 58 3.78 0.04 -5.43
CA LYS A 58 3.72 -0.76 -6.66
C LYS A 58 3.45 -2.23 -6.36
N GLY A 59 4.14 -2.81 -5.37
CA GLY A 59 3.94 -4.19 -4.96
C GLY A 59 2.51 -4.46 -4.48
N MET A 60 1.98 -3.59 -3.61
CA MET A 60 0.59 -3.68 -3.13
C MET A 60 -0.44 -3.53 -4.25
N THR A 61 -0.24 -2.56 -5.16
CA THR A 61 -1.08 -2.35 -6.34
C THR A 61 -1.12 -3.60 -7.23
N SER A 62 0.04 -4.21 -7.53
CA SER A 62 0.12 -5.43 -8.33
C SER A 62 -0.60 -6.61 -7.66
N GLY A 63 -0.40 -6.80 -6.35
CA GLY A 63 -1.07 -7.88 -5.61
C GLY A 63 -2.59 -7.72 -5.57
N LEU A 64 -3.07 -6.50 -5.33
CA LEU A 64 -4.50 -6.18 -5.36
C LEU A 64 -5.11 -6.34 -6.77
N GLN A 65 -4.39 -5.95 -7.83
CA GLN A 65 -4.84 -6.16 -9.21
C GLN A 65 -4.97 -7.65 -9.56
N LEU A 66 -4.04 -8.49 -9.12
CA LEU A 66 -4.12 -9.94 -9.29
C LEU A 66 -5.39 -10.50 -8.65
N ILE A 67 -5.67 -10.15 -7.39
CA ILE A 67 -6.88 -10.57 -6.67
C ILE A 67 -8.14 -10.14 -7.43
N LEU A 68 -8.18 -8.93 -7.98
CA LEU A 68 -9.32 -8.42 -8.75
C LEU A 68 -9.48 -9.09 -10.11
N SER A 69 -8.41 -9.61 -10.71
CA SER A 69 -8.46 -10.33 -11.98
C SER A 69 -8.88 -11.79 -11.86
N GLU A 70 -8.74 -12.37 -10.65
CA GLU A 70 -9.10 -13.75 -10.34
C GLU A 70 -10.55 -13.90 -9.81
N ASN A 71 -11.22 -12.79 -9.51
CA ASN A 71 -12.64 -12.72 -9.12
C ASN A 71 -13.52 -12.20 -10.25
#